data_AF-A0A956GPV7-F1
#
_entry.id   AF-A0A956GPV7-F1
#
_cell.length_a   1.000
_cell.length_b   1.000
_cell.length_c   1.000
_cell.angle_alpha   90.00
_cell.angle_beta   90.00
_cell.angle_gamma   90.00
#
_symmetry.space_group_name_H-M   'P 1'
#
loop_
_entity.id
_entity.type
_entity.pdbx_description
1 polymer ?
#
loop_
_entity_poly.entity_id
_entity_poly.type
_entity_poly.pdbx_seq_one_letter_code
_entity_poly.pdbx_strand_id
1 'polypeptide(L)' 'VTFPDSSLREAADRMVVEGIGRLVVVHPADATRVVGILTRGDLLRAHSARIHASAVAETSIQVPALLDLRKRTPEPDRTG' A
#
# COMPACT_ATOMS: atom_id res chain seq x y z
N VAL A 1 -6.08 -12.76 -6.54
CA VAL A 1 -5.16 -11.84 -7.26
C VAL A 1 -5.98 -10.97 -8.22
N THR A 2 -5.45 -9.84 -8.73
CA THR A 2 -6.11 -8.92 -9.68
C THR A 2 -5.12 -8.36 -10.70
N PHE A 3 -5.61 -7.65 -11.72
CA PHE A 3 -4.79 -6.97 -12.72
C PHE A 3 -4.89 -5.44 -12.62
N PRO A 4 -3.94 -4.67 -13.18
CA PRO A 4 -3.90 -3.21 -13.07
C PRO A 4 -5.07 -2.48 -13.76
N ASP A 5 -5.64 -3.11 -14.78
CA ASP A 5 -6.77 -2.64 -15.58
C ASP A 5 -8.13 -3.09 -15.02
N SER A 6 -8.15 -3.95 -14.00
CA SER A 6 -9.38 -4.35 -13.31
C SER A 6 -9.99 -3.14 -12.57
N SER A 7 -11.30 -3.03 -12.60
CA SER A 7 -11.99 -1.96 -11.90
C SER A 7 -11.92 -2.14 -10.38
N LEU A 8 -11.97 -1.02 -9.64
CA LEU A 8 -12.04 -1.06 -8.18
C LEU A 8 -13.30 -1.78 -7.67
N ARG A 9 -14.38 -1.78 -8.46
CA ARG A 9 -15.61 -2.50 -8.16
C ARG A 9 -15.37 -4.01 -8.18
N GLU A 10 -14.81 -4.53 -9.27
CA GLU A 10 -14.50 -5.96 -9.39
C GLU A 10 -13.54 -6.42 -8.30
N ALA A 11 -12.56 -5.57 -7.95
CA ALA A 11 -11.69 -5.82 -6.82
C ALA A 11 -12.45 -5.90 -5.48
N ALA A 12 -13.38 -4.97 -5.24
CA ALA A 12 -14.21 -4.96 -4.04
C ALA A 12 -15.13 -6.19 -3.95
N ASP A 13 -15.81 -6.52 -5.05
CA ASP A 13 -16.70 -7.67 -5.12
C ASP A 13 -15.93 -8.96 -4.79
N ARG A 14 -14.74 -9.13 -5.36
CA ARG A 14 -13.89 -10.29 -5.05
C ARG A 14 -13.40 -10.31 -3.61
N MET A 15 -13.07 -9.15 -3.01
CA MET A 15 -12.74 -9.09 -1.59
C MET A 15 -13.90 -9.56 -0.70
N VAL A 16 -15.14 -9.24 -1.06
CA VAL A 16 -16.34 -9.65 -0.32
C VAL A 16 -16.60 -11.14 -0.49
N VAL A 17 -16.64 -11.62 -1.74
CA VAL A 17 -16.92 -13.03 -2.06
C VAL A 17 -15.92 -13.97 -1.38
N GLU A 18 -14.64 -13.63 -1.41
CA GLU A 18 -13.57 -14.46 -0.84
C GLU A 18 -13.31 -14.19 0.64
N GLY A 19 -13.99 -13.20 1.26
CA GLY A 19 -13.78 -12.83 2.66
C GLY A 19 -12.39 -12.23 2.97
N ILE A 20 -11.70 -11.67 1.97
CA ILE A 20 -10.33 -11.15 2.09
C ILE A 20 -10.28 -9.63 2.02
N GLY A 21 -9.32 -9.02 2.71
CA GLY A 21 -9.16 -7.56 2.75
C GLY A 21 -8.16 -6.97 1.76
N ARG A 22 -7.49 -7.82 0.97
CA ARG A 22 -6.38 -7.42 0.09
C ARG A 22 -6.28 -8.32 -1.14
N LEU A 23 -5.82 -7.74 -2.24
CA LEU A 23 -5.54 -8.42 -3.50
C LEU A 23 -4.13 -8.09 -3.97
N VAL A 24 -3.38 -9.11 -4.38
CA VAL A 24 -2.11 -8.91 -5.11
C VAL A 24 -2.44 -8.53 -6.55
N VAL A 25 -1.86 -7.44 -7.04
CA VAL A 25 -1.94 -6.99 -8.44
C VAL A 25 -0.76 -7.59 -9.21
N VAL A 26 -1.03 -8.31 -10.30
CA VAL A 26 -0.01 -8.98 -11.13
C VAL A 26 -0.06 -8.49 -12.57
N HIS A 27 1.01 -8.71 -13.33
CA HIS A 27 1.06 -8.29 -14.73
C HIS A 27 0.12 -9.17 -15.59
N PRO A 28 -0.68 -8.59 -16.52
CA PRO A 28 -1.61 -9.39 -17.33
C PRO A 28 -0.93 -10.46 -18.18
N ALA A 29 0.25 -10.16 -18.73
CA ALA A 29 1.02 -11.11 -19.54
C ALA A 29 1.90 -12.07 -18.70
N ASP A 30 2.01 -11.87 -17.39
CA ASP A 30 2.82 -12.72 -16.50
C ASP A 30 2.29 -12.66 -15.06
N ALA A 31 1.56 -13.70 -14.65
CA ALA A 31 0.96 -13.80 -13.33
C ALA A 31 1.98 -14.00 -12.19
N THR A 32 3.24 -14.34 -12.49
CA THR A 32 4.31 -14.45 -11.47
C THR A 32 4.92 -13.09 -11.15
N ARG A 33 4.80 -12.13 -12.07
CA ARG A 33 5.27 -10.77 -11.88
C ARG A 33 4.25 -9.95 -11.09
N VAL A 34 4.53 -9.76 -9.82
CA VAL A 34 3.76 -8.87 -8.94
C VAL A 34 4.04 -7.41 -9.30
N VAL A 35 2.97 -6.64 -9.49
CA VAL A 35 2.99 -5.21 -9.82
C VAL A 35 2.61 -4.36 -8.60
N GLY A 36 1.82 -4.90 -7.66
CA GLY A 36 1.45 -4.17 -6.45
C GLY A 36 0.48 -4.92 -5.54
N ILE A 37 -0.06 -4.21 -4.55
CA ILE A 37 -1.08 -4.72 -3.61
C ILE A 37 -2.20 -3.68 -3.52
N LEU A 38 -3.44 -4.15 -3.57
CA LEU A 38 -4.65 -3.35 -3.39
C LEU A 38 -5.36 -3.79 -2.09
N THR A 39 -5.70 -2.84 -1.23
CA THR A 39 -6.36 -3.09 0.06
C THR A 39 -7.75 -2.43 0.14
N ARG A 40 -8.58 -2.85 1.11
CA ARG A 40 -9.85 -2.17 1.42
C ARG A 40 -9.67 -0.68 1.75
N GLY A 41 -8.56 -0.30 2.39
CA GLY A 41 -8.26 1.09 2.70
C GLY A 41 -8.09 1.94 1.43
N ASP A 42 -7.48 1.37 0.39
CA ASP A 42 -7.30 2.05 -0.90
C ASP A 42 -8.65 2.23 -1.62
N LEU A 43 -9.54 1.24 -1.53
CA LEU A 43 -10.92 1.35 -2.05
C LEU A 43 -11.68 2.49 -1.36
N LEU A 44 -11.53 2.63 -0.04
CA LEU A 44 -12.14 3.72 0.72
C LEU A 44 -11.54 5.08 0.37
N ARG A 45 -10.21 5.18 0.25
CA ARG A 45 -9.53 6.43 -0.17
C ARG A 45 -9.94 6.87 -1.58
N ALA A 46 -10.04 5.93 -2.52
CA ALA A 46 -10.51 6.21 -3.88
C ALA A 46 -11.99 6.66 -3.89
N HIS A 47 -12.79 6.18 -2.94
CA HIS A 47 -14.16 6.66 -2.79
C HIS A 47 -14.23 8.05 -2.14
N SER A 48 -13.39 8.36 -1.15
CA SER A 48 -13.28 9.70 -0.57
C SER A 48 -12.67 10.72 -1.55
N ALA A 49 -11.83 10.28 -2.47
CA ALA A 49 -11.27 11.12 -3.54
C ALA A 49 -12.33 11.60 -4.54
N ARG A 50 -13.53 10.99 -4.59
CA ARG A 50 -14.66 11.59 -5.33
C ARG A 50 -15.22 12.87 -4.67
N ILE A 51 -14.90 13.15 -3.40
CA ILE A 51 -15.17 14.42 -2.71
C ILE A 51 -13.98 15.40 -2.83
N HIS A 52 -12.78 14.92 -3.19
CA HIS A 52 -11.55 15.71 -3.42
C HIS A 52 -10.89 15.32 -4.74
N ALA A 53 -11.57 15.50 -5.87
CA ALA A 53 -11.15 14.99 -7.19
C ALA A 53 -9.83 15.58 -7.76
N SER A 54 -8.97 16.20 -6.96
CA SER A 54 -7.83 16.98 -7.45
C SER A 54 -6.50 16.78 -6.72
N ALA A 55 -6.32 15.74 -5.90
CA ALA A 55 -5.05 15.55 -5.21
C ALA A 55 -4.63 14.07 -5.20
N VAL A 56 -3.36 13.83 -5.55
CA VAL A 56 -2.59 12.65 -5.14
C VAL A 56 -2.65 11.42 -6.07
N ALA A 57 -2.01 11.54 -7.24
CA ALA A 57 -1.30 10.42 -7.88
C ALA A 57 -0.01 10.11 -7.09
N GLU A 58 -0.12 9.79 -5.81
CA GLU A 58 1.00 9.74 -4.86
C GLU A 58 0.57 8.77 -3.72
N THR A 59 1.38 7.95 -3.09
CA THR A 59 2.79 7.65 -3.17
C THR A 59 2.91 6.26 -2.54
N SER A 60 3.69 5.43 -3.19
CA SER A 60 4.30 4.21 -2.67
C SER A 60 4.62 4.31 -1.17
N ILE A 61 4.08 3.39 -0.37
CA ILE A 61 4.64 3.16 0.97
C ILE A 61 5.98 2.46 0.76
N GLN A 62 7.05 3.25 0.68
CA GLN A 62 8.40 2.80 0.99
C GLN A 62 8.46 2.61 2.51
N VAL A 63 8.60 1.37 2.99
CA VAL A 63 9.10 1.13 4.34
C VAL A 63 10.53 0.56 4.23
N PRO A 64 11.55 1.44 4.25
CA PRO A 64 12.80 1.07 4.88
C PRO A 64 13.11 2.10 5.97
N ALA A 65 12.25 2.15 7.00
CA ALA A 65 12.56 2.81 8.27
C ALA A 65 12.79 1.79 9.40
N LEU A 66 13.29 0.60 9.06
CA LEU A 66 13.77 -0.39 10.04
C LEU A 66 15.31 -0.54 10.00
N LEU A 67 16.02 0.52 9.64
CA LEU A 67 17.49 0.49 9.60
C LEU A 67 18.15 1.79 10.07
N ASP A 68 17.65 2.43 11.13
CA ASP A 68 18.46 3.48 11.80
C ASP A 68 18.19 3.65 13.30
N LEU A 69 18.02 2.52 14.01
CA LEU A 69 18.06 2.49 15.48
C LEU A 69 19.39 1.93 16.01
N ARG A 70 20.51 2.14 15.29
CA ARG A 70 21.85 1.69 15.70
C ARG A 70 22.88 2.83 15.87
N LYS A 71 22.47 4.08 16.06
CA LYS A 71 23.40 5.15 16.48
C LYS A 71 22.78 6.12 17.48
N ARG A 72 22.47 5.61 18.67
CA ARG A 72 22.50 6.41 19.90
C ARG A 72 23.37 5.67 20.92
N THR A 73 24.67 5.86 20.79
CA THR A 73 25.58 5.65 21.92
C THR A 73 25.29 6.76 22.93
N PRO A 74 24.98 6.46 24.20
CA PRO A 74 24.91 7.49 25.23
C PRO A 74 26.34 7.94 25.55
N GLU A 75 26.64 9.22 25.33
CA GLU A 75 27.87 9.84 25.85
C GLU A 75 27.65 10.17 27.33
N PRO A 76 28.48 9.65 28.25
CA PRO A 76 28.29 9.91 29.67
C PRO A 76 28.75 11.33 30.02
N ASP A 77 27.84 12.02 30.67
CA ASP A 77 28.01 13.25 31.45
C ASP A 77 29.39 13.31 32.14
N ARG A 78 30.20 14.29 31.75
CA ARG A 78 31.39 14.70 32.49
C ARG A 78 31.12 16.06 33.13
N THR A 79 30.59 15.98 34.33
CA THR A 79 30.76 17.00 35.38
C THR A 79 32.23 16.99 35.81
N GLY A 80 32.89 18.15 35.79
CA GLY A 80 34.26 18.36 36.28
C GLY A 80 34.93 19.56 35.64
#